data_AF-A0A7C1T7L6-F1
#
_entry.id   AF-A0A7C1T7L6-F1
#
_cell.length_a   1.000
_cell.length_b   1.000
_cell.length_c   1.000
_cell.angle_alpha   90.00
_cell.angle_beta   90.00
_cell.angle_gamma   90.00
#
_symmetry.space_group_name_H-M   'P 1'
#
loop_
_entity.id
_entity.type
_entity.pdbx_description
1 polymer ?
#
loop_
_entity_poly.entity_id
_entity_poly.type
_entity_poly.pdbx_seq_one_letter_code
_entity_poly.pdbx_strand_id
1 'polypeptide(L)'
;MSRKKKIKDPSIQPMFPVGSEAGREDREKLRARIQKIDESAAQKIFVPFTVNMEQRKAALKLRSQGKNIVSGFPEQVPNFGELGCTLHLVEEDGEFVIRPAPV
;
A
#
# COMPACT_ATOMS: atom_id res chain seq x y z
N MET A 1 17.42 -34.67 27.08
CA MET A 1 16.91 -33.41 26.49
C MET A 1 17.64 -33.13 25.17
N SER A 2 17.12 -33.63 24.05
CA SER A 2 17.73 -33.42 22.72
C SER A 2 17.51 -31.96 22.28
N ARG A 3 18.60 -31.20 22.11
CA ARG A 3 18.55 -29.84 21.57
C ARG A 3 18.12 -29.93 20.10
N LYS A 4 16.85 -29.66 19.80
CA LYS A 4 16.37 -29.52 18.42
C LYS A 4 17.22 -28.45 17.72
N LYS A 5 18.06 -28.85 16.75
CA LYS A 5 18.74 -27.92 15.85
C LYS A 5 17.66 -27.11 15.13
N LYS A 6 17.63 -25.78 15.35
CA LYS A 6 16.82 -24.87 14.52
C LYS A 6 17.34 -25.01 13.09
N ILE A 7 16.56 -25.61 12.20
CA ILE A 7 16.84 -25.59 10.77
C ILE A 7 16.73 -24.12 10.37
N LYS A 8 17.86 -23.45 10.15
CA LYS A 8 17.86 -22.12 9.55
C LYS A 8 17.38 -22.31 8.12
N ASP A 9 16.28 -21.65 7.79
CA ASP A 9 15.76 -21.60 6.42
C ASP A 9 16.91 -21.15 5.48
N PRO A 10 17.24 -21.94 4.45
CA PRO A 10 18.34 -21.62 3.53
C PRO A 10 18.09 -20.30 2.77
N SER A 11 16.84 -19.81 2.70
CA SER A 11 16.53 -18.48 2.16
C SER A 11 17.00 -17.31 3.04
N ILE A 12 17.41 -17.57 4.29
CA ILE A 12 17.90 -16.57 5.25
C ILE A 12 19.43 -16.46 5.21
N GLN A 13 20.14 -17.37 4.53
CA GLN A 13 21.59 -17.24 4.37
C GLN A 13 21.88 -16.25 3.25
N PRO A 14 22.57 -15.13 3.53
CA PRO A 14 23.02 -14.27 2.45
C PRO A 14 24.00 -15.09 1.58
N MET A 15 23.67 -15.23 0.28
CA MET A 15 24.50 -15.90 -0.73
C MET A 15 25.91 -15.31 -0.84
N PHE A 16 26.13 -14.13 -0.25
CA PHE A 16 27.39 -13.41 -0.19
C PHE A 16 27.80 -13.10 1.25
N PRO A 17 29.10 -12.99 1.55
CA PRO A 17 29.59 -12.61 2.88
C PRO A 17 28.98 -11.29 3.33
N VAL A 18 28.56 -11.22 4.60
CA VAL A 18 28.06 -9.99 5.23
C VAL A 18 29.15 -8.92 5.12
N GLY A 19 28.89 -7.87 4.35
CA GLY A 19 29.82 -6.76 4.15
C GLY A 19 30.65 -6.78 2.86
N SER A 20 30.49 -7.81 2.01
CA SER A 20 31.03 -7.81 0.63
C SER A 20 30.37 -6.73 -0.24
N GLU A 21 31.08 -6.20 -1.24
CA GLU A 21 30.55 -5.18 -2.17
C GLU A 21 29.29 -5.70 -2.90
N ALA A 22 29.34 -6.92 -3.43
CA ALA A 22 28.18 -7.58 -4.05
C ALA A 22 26.99 -7.73 -3.08
N GLY A 23 27.24 -8.03 -1.80
CA GLY A 23 26.20 -8.11 -0.77
C GLY A 23 25.66 -6.75 -0.30
N ARG A 24 26.41 -5.66 -0.49
CA ARG A 24 25.95 -4.29 -0.22
C ARG A 24 25.04 -3.79 -1.34
N GLU A 25 25.43 -3.97 -2.59
CA GLU A 25 24.62 -3.58 -3.75
C GLU A 25 23.28 -4.32 -3.80
N ASP A 26 23.27 -5.63 -3.50
CA ASP A 26 22.03 -6.41 -3.46
C ASP A 26 21.10 -5.93 -2.32
N ARG A 27 21.67 -5.59 -1.16
CA ARG A 27 20.92 -5.00 -0.05
C ARG A 27 20.35 -3.62 -0.37
N GLU A 28 21.09 -2.77 -1.07
CA GLU A 28 20.62 -1.46 -1.52
C GLU A 28 19.48 -1.60 -2.54
N LYS A 29 19.60 -2.52 -3.51
CA LYS A 29 18.55 -2.84 -4.46
C LYS A 29 17.28 -3.37 -3.76
N LEU A 30 17.45 -4.24 -2.76
CA LEU A 30 16.33 -4.75 -1.96
C LEU A 30 15.67 -3.65 -1.14
N ARG A 31 16.45 -2.78 -0.48
CA ARG A 31 15.92 -1.62 0.26
C ARG A 31 15.16 -0.67 -0.64
N ALA A 32 15.70 -0.33 -1.81
CA ALA A 32 15.03 0.54 -2.77
C ALA A 32 13.72 -0.08 -3.28
N ARG A 33 13.66 -1.41 -3.46
CA ARG A 33 12.41 -2.12 -3.78
C ARG A 33 11.39 -2.02 -2.66
N ILE A 34 11.80 -2.25 -1.40
CA ILE A 34 10.92 -2.14 -0.23
C ILE A 34 10.40 -0.71 -0.09
N GLN A 35 11.26 0.30 -0.20
CA GLN A 35 10.87 1.71 -0.12
C GLN A 35 9.82 2.08 -1.18
N LYS A 36 10.00 1.64 -2.43
CA LYS A 36 8.99 1.88 -3.48
C LYS A 36 7.64 1.24 -3.17
N ILE A 37 7.65 0.05 -2.58
CA ILE A 37 6.42 -0.63 -2.15
C ILE A 37 5.76 0.16 -1.01
N ASP A 38 6.53 0.56 -0.01
CA ASP A 38 6.05 1.35 1.13
C ASP A 38 5.48 2.70 0.69
N GLU A 39 6.13 3.39 -0.24
CA GLU A 39 5.66 4.65 -0.83
C GLU A 39 4.30 4.46 -1.52
N SER A 40 4.14 3.37 -2.29
CA SER A 40 2.86 3.08 -2.96
C SER A 40 1.75 2.72 -1.98
N ALA A 41 2.07 2.05 -0.87
CA ALA A 41 1.12 1.68 0.18
C ALA A 41 0.76 2.89 1.07
N ALA A 42 1.67 3.85 1.22
CA ALA A 42 1.47 5.07 2.00
C ALA A 42 0.49 6.05 1.35
N GLN A 43 0.24 5.94 0.04
CA GLN A 43 -0.71 6.81 -0.66
C GLN A 43 -2.12 6.65 -0.10
N LYS A 44 -2.70 7.76 0.37
CA LYS A 44 -4.07 7.79 0.88
C LYS A 44 -5.05 7.97 -0.26
N ILE A 45 -6.10 7.15 -0.25
CA ILE A 45 -7.22 7.20 -1.19
C ILE A 45 -8.41 7.83 -0.48
N PHE A 46 -8.94 8.92 -1.02
CA PHE A 46 -10.21 9.46 -0.57
C PHE A 46 -11.37 8.66 -1.15
N VAL A 47 -12.35 8.30 -0.32
CA VAL A 47 -13.59 7.65 -0.73
C VAL A 47 -14.75 8.54 -0.29
N PRO A 48 -15.55 9.09 -1.23
CA PRO A 48 -16.70 9.89 -0.87
C PRO A 48 -17.74 9.07 -0.10
N PHE A 49 -18.49 9.74 0.78
CA PHE A 49 -19.63 9.11 1.43
C PHE A 49 -20.69 8.76 0.39
N THR A 50 -21.30 7.60 0.55
CA THR A 50 -22.30 7.08 -0.40
C THR A 50 -23.22 6.09 0.28
N VAL A 51 -24.44 5.99 -0.23
CA VAL A 51 -25.38 4.91 0.09
C VAL A 51 -25.32 3.77 -0.94
N ASN A 52 -24.58 3.94 -2.04
CA ASN A 52 -24.41 2.90 -3.05
C ASN A 52 -23.61 1.71 -2.48
N MET A 53 -24.22 0.53 -2.53
CA MET A 53 -23.62 -0.71 -2.05
C MET A 53 -22.41 -1.13 -2.87
N GLU A 54 -22.34 -0.77 -4.15
CA GLU A 54 -21.22 -1.10 -5.03
C GLU A 54 -19.96 -0.33 -4.67
N GLN A 55 -20.09 0.98 -4.43
CA GLN A 55 -19.01 1.80 -3.92
C GLN A 55 -18.52 1.31 -2.56
N ARG A 56 -19.45 0.88 -1.69
CA ARG A 56 -19.10 0.30 -0.39
C ARG A 56 -18.32 -1.00 -0.54
N LYS A 57 -18.68 -1.87 -1.49
CA LYS A 57 -17.92 -3.09 -1.82
C LYS A 57 -16.52 -2.73 -2.34
N ALA A 58 -16.40 -1.72 -3.21
CA ALA A 58 -15.11 -1.26 -3.71
C ALA A 58 -14.22 -0.74 -2.56
N ALA A 59 -14.76 0.10 -1.68
CA ALA A 59 -14.04 0.60 -0.51
C ALA A 59 -13.59 -0.53 0.44
N LEU A 60 -14.44 -1.53 0.68
CA LEU A 60 -14.08 -2.70 1.49
C LEU A 60 -12.97 -3.53 0.85
N LYS A 61 -13.02 -3.74 -0.47
CA LYS A 61 -11.97 -4.44 -1.23
C LYS A 61 -10.63 -3.71 -1.08
N LEU A 62 -10.62 -2.39 -1.18
CA LEU A 62 -9.41 -1.59 -0.99
C LEU A 62 -8.85 -1.70 0.44
N ARG A 63 -9.71 -1.73 1.47
CA ARG A 63 -9.27 -1.98 2.86
C ARG A 63 -8.68 -3.37 3.04
N SER A 64 -9.29 -4.40 2.44
CA SER A 64 -8.76 -5.77 2.52
C SER A 64 -7.40 -5.93 1.84
N GLN A 65 -7.07 -5.07 0.88
CA GLN A 65 -5.76 -5.02 0.22
C GLN A 65 -4.71 -4.26 1.04
N GLY A 66 -5.06 -3.75 2.23
CA GLY A 66 -4.17 -2.98 3.08
C GLY A 66 -3.93 -1.55 2.61
N LYS A 67 -4.78 -1.01 1.71
CA LYS A 67 -4.65 0.38 1.25
C LYS A 67 -5.18 1.35 2.31
N ASN A 68 -4.53 2.51 2.40
CA ASN A 68 -4.95 3.59 3.29
C ASN A 68 -6.12 4.37 2.68
N ILE A 69 -7.27 4.36 3.35
CA ILE A 69 -8.48 5.00 2.86
C ILE A 69 -9.00 6.02 3.86
N VAL A 70 -9.37 7.19 3.35
CA VAL A 70 -10.07 8.24 4.10
C VAL A 70 -11.50 8.30 3.58
N SER A 71 -12.46 8.01 4.45
CA SER A 71 -13.88 8.14 4.12
C SER A 71 -14.34 9.58 4.37
N GLY A 72 -15.00 10.18 3.38
CA GLY A 72 -15.66 11.47 3.54
C GLY A 72 -16.96 11.40 4.33
N PHE A 73 -17.51 12.58 4.60
CA PHE A 73 -18.83 12.78 5.18
C PHE A 73 -19.88 13.05 4.09
N PRO A 74 -21.19 12.88 4.39
CA PRO A 74 -22.26 13.30 3.49
C PRO A 74 -22.08 14.77 3.12
N GLU A 75 -22.26 15.10 1.83
CA GLU A 75 -22.18 16.47 1.28
C GLU A 75 -20.84 17.20 1.48
N GLN A 76 -19.80 16.49 1.93
CA GLN A 76 -18.47 17.06 2.08
C GLN A 76 -17.88 17.38 0.70
N VAL A 77 -17.42 18.60 0.52
CA VAL A 77 -16.50 18.97 -0.55
C VAL A 77 -15.08 18.61 -0.11
N PRO A 78 -14.44 17.56 -0.67
CA PRO A 78 -13.15 17.12 -0.20
C PRO A 78 -12.03 18.10 -0.58
N ASN A 79 -11.29 18.56 0.42
CA ASN A 79 -10.00 19.20 0.21
C ASN A 79 -8.90 18.11 0.25
N PHE A 80 -8.51 17.61 -0.92
CA PHE A 80 -7.55 16.50 -1.02
C PHE A 80 -6.16 16.85 -0.44
N GLY A 81 -5.75 18.12 -0.54
CA GLY A 81 -4.49 18.62 0.01
C GLY A 81 -4.46 18.56 1.54
N GLU A 82 -5.51 19.06 2.20
CA GLU A 82 -5.63 18.97 3.67
C GLU A 82 -5.75 17.53 4.17
N LEU A 83 -6.44 16.67 3.41
CA LEU A 83 -6.58 15.25 3.74
C LEU A 83 -5.31 14.44 3.43
N GLY A 84 -4.34 15.02 2.73
CA GLY A 84 -3.14 14.34 2.25
C GLY A 84 -3.47 13.16 1.33
N CYS A 85 -4.60 13.23 0.62
CA CYS A 85 -5.05 12.21 -0.30
C CYS A 85 -4.53 12.53 -1.69
N THR A 86 -3.63 11.69 -2.21
CA THR A 86 -3.10 11.82 -3.57
C THR A 86 -3.99 11.12 -4.59
N LEU A 87 -4.90 10.27 -4.13
CA LEU A 87 -5.81 9.47 -4.93
C LEU A 87 -7.25 9.66 -4.43
N HIS A 88 -8.21 9.46 -5.31
CA HIS A 88 -9.63 9.40 -4.95
C HIS A 88 -10.36 8.28 -5.71
N LEU A 89 -11.43 7.77 -5.10
CA LEU A 89 -12.34 6.81 -5.73
C LEU A 89 -13.44 7.58 -6.47
N VAL A 90 -13.59 7.33 -7.76
CA VAL A 90 -14.56 7.96 -8.64
C VAL A 90 -15.40 6.89 -9.31
N GLU A 91 -16.66 7.20 -9.60
CA GLU A 91 -17.53 6.38 -10.43
C GLU A 91 -17.38 6.84 -11.88
N GLU A 92 -16.87 5.95 -12.75
CA GLU A 92 -16.73 6.16 -14.19
C GLU A 92 -17.43 5.01 -14.91
N ASP A 93 -18.37 5.30 -15.81
CA ASP A 93 -19.12 4.29 -16.59
C ASP A 93 -19.82 3.21 -15.74
N GLY A 94 -20.22 3.55 -14.51
CA GLY A 94 -20.84 2.61 -13.55
C GLY A 94 -19.84 1.72 -12.81
N GLU A 95 -18.54 1.95 -12.97
CA GLU A 95 -17.47 1.27 -12.24
C GLU A 95 -16.74 2.21 -11.28
N PHE A 96 -16.34 1.69 -10.12
CA PHE A 96 -15.58 2.45 -9.12
C PHE A 96 -14.07 2.30 -9.36
N VAL A 97 -13.46 3.35 -9.92
CA VAL A 97 -12.04 3.40 -10.28
C VAL A 97 -11.27 4.38 -9.40
N ILE A 98 -9.97 4.13 -9.25
CA ILE A 98 -9.07 5.03 -8.50
C ILE A 98 -8.40 5.96 -9.50
N ARG A 99 -8.54 7.27 -9.27
CA ARG A 99 -7.87 8.30 -10.06
C ARG A 99 -6.93 9.16 -9.19
N PRO A 100 -5.94 9.83 -9.79
CA PRO A 100 -5.21 10.90 -9.11
C PRO A 100 -6.18 11.99 -8.65
N ALA A 101 -6.02 12.45 -7.41
CA ALA A 101 -6.82 13.56 -6.92
C ALA A 101 -6.53 14.83 -7.75
N PRO A 102 -7.57 15.61 -8.13
CA PRO A 102 -7.36 16.88 -8.80
C PRO A 102 -6.62 17.84 -7.85
N VAL A 103 -5.57 18.47 -8.38
CA VAL A 103 -4.75 19.48 -7.69
C VAL A 103 -5.45 20.82 -7.71
#